data_AF-A0AAD3MP22-F1
#
_entry.id   AF-A0AAD3MP22-F1
#
_cell.length_a   1.000
_cell.length_b   1.000
_cell.length_c   1.000
_cell.angle_alpha   90.00
_cell.angle_beta   90.00
_cell.angle_gamma   90.00
#
_symmetry.space_group_name_H-M   'P 1'
#
loop_
_entity.id
_entity.type
_entity.pdbx_description
1 polymer ?
#
loop_
_entity_poly.entity_id
_entity_poly.type
_entity_poly.pdbx_seq_one_letter_code
_entity_poly.pdbx_strand_id
1 'polypeptide(L)' 'LCKEGDILFPFDSHTSVCHDCSAVFHRDCYYDNSTTCPRCARMTERKQDEVSDVKDA' A
#
# COMPACT_ATOMS: atom_id res chain seq x y z
N LEU A 1 -1.52 -6.19 -6.21
CA LEU A 1 -0.23 -6.64 -6.79
C LEU A 1 -0.30 -8.14 -7.04
N CYS A 2 0.63 -8.69 -7.84
CA CYS A 2 0.59 -9.97 -8.59
C CYS A 2 0.03 -11.24 -7.91
N LYS A 3 -0.24 -11.22 -6.60
CA LYS A 3 -0.81 -12.33 -5.80
C LYS A 3 0.10 -13.57 -5.76
N GLU A 4 1.33 -13.44 -6.23
CA GLU A 4 2.38 -14.43 -6.02
C GLU A 4 2.67 -14.53 -4.52
N GLY A 5 2.84 -15.76 -4.03
CA GLY A 5 3.05 -16.07 -2.62
C GLY A 5 4.49 -15.87 -2.16
N ASP A 6 5.30 -15.13 -2.92
CA ASP A 6 6.71 -14.92 -2.63
C ASP A 6 6.89 -14.03 -1.40
N ILE A 7 7.86 -14.41 -0.57
CA ILE A 7 8.24 -13.63 0.60
C ILE A 7 9.21 -12.55 0.14
N LEU A 8 8.84 -11.29 0.35
CA LEU A 8 9.62 -10.13 -0.06
C LEU A 8 10.26 -9.45 1.14
N PHE A 9 11.58 -9.26 1.07
CA PHE A 9 12.32 -8.52 2.08
C PHE A 9 12.72 -7.13 1.56
N PRO A 10 12.78 -6.10 2.43
CA PRO A 10 13.14 -4.74 2.03
C PRO A 10 14.53 -4.59 1.37
N PHE A 11 15.43 -5.55 1.59
CA PHE A 11 16.81 -5.54 1.10
C PHE A 11 16.99 -6.32 -0.22
N ASP A 12 15.91 -6.92 -0.75
CA ASP A 12 15.97 -7.68 -1.99
C ASP A 12 16.08 -6.75 -3.21
N SER A 13 16.87 -7.13 -4.21
CA SER A 13 17.18 -6.31 -5.39
C SER A 13 15.98 -5.99 -6.30
N HIS A 14 14.88 -6.75 -6.17
CA HIS A 14 13.67 -6.62 -7.00
C HIS A 14 12.44 -6.21 -6.19
N THR A 15 12.66 -5.51 -5.07
CA THR A 15 11.58 -4.98 -4.25
C THR A 15 11.63 -3.46 -4.17
N SER A 16 10.47 -2.88 -3.88
CA SER A 16 10.31 -1.46 -3.55
C SER A 16 9.56 -1.33 -2.24
N VAL A 17 9.95 -0.34 -1.44
CA VAL A 17 9.34 -0.04 -0.15
C VAL A 17 8.52 1.24 -0.26
N CYS A 18 7.26 1.19 0.18
CA CYS A 18 6.45 2.40 0.32
C CYS A 18 7.01 3.27 1.45
N HIS A 19 7.31 4.54 1.15
CA HIS A 19 7.91 5.47 2.12
C HIS A 19 6.96 5.89 3.25
N ASP A 20 5.65 5.80 3.05
CA ASP A 20 4.67 6.23 4.05
C ASP A 20 4.37 5.15 5.10
N CYS A 21 4.32 3.87 4.69
CA CYS A 21 3.88 2.77 5.54
C CYS A 21 4.85 1.58 5.63
N SER A 22 6.01 1.69 4.98
CA SER A 22 7.06 0.65 4.94
C SER A 22 6.59 -0.72 4.40
N ALA A 23 5.48 -0.75 3.66
CA ALA A 23 5.05 -1.97 2.99
C ALA A 23 5.99 -2.29 1.81
N VAL A 24 6.39 -3.56 1.70
CA VAL A 24 7.29 -4.07 0.65
C VAL A 24 6.47 -4.68 -0.47
N PHE A 25 6.87 -4.39 -1.71
CA PHE A 25 6.24 -4.89 -2.93
C PHE A 25 7.30 -5.29 -3.93
N HIS A 26 6.96 -6.13 -4.91
CA HIS A 26 7.79 -6.27 -6.09
C HIS A 26 7.98 -4.90 -6.74
N ARG A 27 9.21 -4.61 -7.14
CA ARG A 27 9.60 -3.32 -7.70
C ARG A 27 8.70 -2.95 -8.88
N ASP A 28 8.61 -3.87 -9.84
CA ASP A 28 7.88 -3.65 -11.09
C ASP A 28 6.38 -3.53 -10.82
N CYS A 29 5.81 -4.41 -9.98
CA CYS A 29 4.40 -4.30 -9.56
C CYS A 29 4.07 -2.96 -8.88
N TYR A 30 5.01 -2.40 -8.12
CA TYR A 30 4.79 -1.11 -7.46
C TYR A 30 4.84 0.05 -8.45
N TYR A 31 5.79 0.02 -9.39
CA TYR A 31 5.90 1.04 -10.44
C TYR A 31 4.76 0.98 -11.46
N ASP A 32 4.36 -0.22 -11.89
CA ASP A 32 3.21 -0.44 -12.77
C ASP A 32 1.91 0.09 -12.16
N ASN A 33 1.81 0.05 -10.82
CA ASN A 33 0.71 0.65 -10.07
C ASN A 33 0.89 2.15 -9.81
N SER A 34 1.67 2.86 -10.63
CA SER A 34 1.95 4.31 -10.49
C SER A 34 2.43 4.69 -9.09
N THR A 35 3.25 3.81 -8.47
CA THR A 35 3.74 3.94 -7.08
C THR A 35 2.65 4.15 -6.02
N THR A 36 1.40 3.84 -6.36
CA THR A 36 0.27 3.95 -5.43
C THR A 36 0.31 2.77 -4.47
N CYS A 37 0.42 3.04 -3.17
CA CYS A 37 0.44 1.99 -2.17
C CYS A 37 -0.99 1.51 -1.85
N PRO A 38 -1.36 0.24 -2.14
CA PRO A 38 -2.69 -0.27 -1.83
C PRO A 38 -2.95 -0.39 -0.32
N ARG A 39 -1.89 -0.38 0.51
CA ARG A 39 -2.03 -0.33 1.97
C ARG A 39 -2.41 1.08 2.41
N CYS A 40 -1.72 2.11 1.94
CA CYS A 40 -2.04 3.50 2.27
C CYS A 40 -3.42 3.90 1.75
N ALA A 41 -3.80 3.50 0.52
CA ALA A 41 -5.13 3.77 -0.03
C ALA A 41 -6.23 3.26 0.91
N ARG A 42 -6.15 1.99 1.34
CA ARG A 42 -7.09 1.40 2.30
C ARG A 42 -7.08 2.08 3.67
N MET A 43 -5.93 2.56 4.14
CA MET A 43 -5.87 3.32 5.40
C MET A 43 -6.57 4.67 5.28
N THR A 44 -6.40 5.36 4.15
CA THR A 44 -7.04 6.65 3.88
C THR A 44 -8.55 6.50 3.74
N GLU A 45 -9.03 5.48 3.02
CA GLU A 45 -10.46 5.17 2.88
C GLU A 45 -11.11 4.97 4.26
N ARG A 46 -10.54 4.10 5.09
CA ARG A 46 -11.04 3.87 6.46
C ARG A 46 -11.10 5.16 7.27
N LYS A 47 -10.09 6.02 7.15
CA LYS A 47 -10.06 7.30 7.88
C LYS A 47 -11.15 8.27 7.39
N GLN A 48 -11.56 8.19 6.13
CA GLN A 48 -12.65 9.00 5.59
C GLN A 48 -14.00 8.52 6.11
N ASP A 49 -14.21 7.21 6.16
CA ASP A 49 -15.45 6.61 6.69
C ASP A 49 -15.72 7.05 8.14
N GLU A 50 -14.70 6.99 9.00
CA GLU A 50 -14.79 7.45 10.40
C GLU A 50 -15.15 8.94 10.53
N VAL A 51 -14.83 9.77 9.53
CA VAL A 51 -15.14 11.20 9.54
C VAL A 51 -16.56 11.48 9.03
N SER A 52 -17.11 10.65 8.14
CA SER A 52 -18.51 10.76 7.72
C SER A 52 -19.47 10.46 8.88
N ASP A 53 -19.21 9.43 9.68
CA ASP A 53 -20.10 9.06 10.80
C ASP A 53 -20.19 10.14 11.90
N VAL A 54 -19.16 11.00 12.05
CA VAL A 54 -19.18 12.09 13.04
C VAL A 54 -20.02 13.29 12.57
N LYS A 55 -20.24 13.46 11.26
CA LYS A 55 -20.99 14.61 10.74
C LYS A 55 -22.51 14.43 10.77
N ASP A 56 -22.98 13.20 11.00
CA ASP A 56 -24.40 12.84 11.06
C ASP A 56 -24.88 12.52 12.49
N ALA A 57 -24.09 12.85 13.52
CA ALA A 57 -24.42 12.64 14.94
C ALA A 57 -24.74 13.95 15.69
#